data_AF-A0A6F9B6E8-F1
#
_entry.id   AF-A0A6F9B6E8-F1
#
_cell.length_a   1.000
_cell.length_b   1.000
_cell.length_c   1.000
_cell.angle_alpha   90.00
_cell.angle_beta   90.00
_cell.angle_gamma   90.00
#
_symmetry.space_group_name_H-M   'P 1'
#
loop_
_entity.id
_entity.type
_entity.pdbx_description
1 polymer ?
#
loop_
_entity_poly.entity_id
_entity_poly.type
_entity_poly.pdbx_seq_one_letter_code
_entity_poly.pdbx_strand_id
1 'polypeptide(L)'
;MENQRASDIVRVERVGLGLRRGYGVYRQRLLGGGMVGGDDVISDEKWGDRVWMDAGTQIFFSYAICLGCLTALGSYNKYNNNCYRDCLSLCFLNSGTSFVAGFAIFSILGFMSYEQNVPISEVAESGPGLAFIAYPRAFVCVESLVTAMVDMYPKTFRRKNRRELFILAVAIFSFLMGLIMLTEGGMYVFQLFDYYAASGMCLLFVAVFETVCIAWIYGADRFYDNIEDMIGYRPGPIIKYCWMYFTPATCLGTFAFSLIKYTPLKYNNEYVYPWWGYGLGWLLALSSMLCVPLWVVIKMCSVEGTLKERFTILTTPSTDLPKTKKEQEKLLAIFAADGDSLHQRHPPTKEGYFPVNEKESNC
;
A
#
# COMPACT_ATOMS: atom_id res chain seq x y z
N MET A 1 54.73 1.08 1.24
CA MET A 1 53.58 1.93 0.81
C MET A 1 52.79 1.30 -0.34
N GLU A 2 53.42 0.69 -1.34
CA GLU A 2 52.72 0.00 -2.45
C GLU A 2 51.88 -1.22 -2.03
N ASN A 3 52.41 -2.09 -1.16
CA ASN A 3 51.66 -3.27 -0.68
C ASN A 3 50.41 -2.93 0.13
N GLN A 4 50.39 -1.75 0.79
CA GLN A 4 49.24 -1.29 1.58
C GLN A 4 48.15 -0.71 0.68
N ARG A 5 48.53 0.03 -0.37
CA ARG A 5 47.58 0.44 -1.42
C ARG A 5 46.98 -0.75 -2.16
N ALA A 6 47.78 -1.76 -2.49
CA ALA A 6 47.28 -2.97 -3.14
C ALA A 6 46.30 -3.75 -2.25
N SER A 7 46.58 -3.87 -0.94
CA SER A 7 45.62 -4.50 -0.01
C SER A 7 44.34 -3.70 0.15
N ASP A 8 44.42 -2.37 0.17
CA ASP A 8 43.26 -1.49 0.30
C ASP A 8 42.40 -1.49 -0.98
N ILE A 9 43.02 -1.53 -2.17
CA ILE A 9 42.31 -1.66 -3.45
C ILE A 9 41.59 -3.01 -3.53
N VAL A 10 42.26 -4.11 -3.17
CA VAL A 10 41.64 -5.45 -3.12
C VAL A 10 40.52 -5.51 -2.08
N ARG A 11 40.64 -4.78 -0.97
CA ARG A 11 39.59 -4.71 0.07
C ARG A 11 38.38 -3.94 -0.43
N VAL A 12 38.57 -2.78 -1.08
CA VAL A 12 37.51 -1.98 -1.70
C VAL A 12 36.82 -2.75 -2.83
N GLU A 13 37.58 -3.49 -3.64
CA GLU A 13 37.04 -4.31 -4.72
C GLU A 13 36.23 -5.50 -4.20
N ARG A 14 36.67 -6.13 -3.09
CA ARG A 14 35.95 -7.22 -2.42
C ARG A 14 34.67 -6.74 -1.73
N VAL A 15 34.67 -5.52 -1.18
CA VAL A 15 33.47 -4.85 -0.64
C VAL A 15 32.51 -4.47 -1.79
N GLY A 16 33.04 -3.96 -2.90
CA GLY A 16 32.26 -3.67 -4.11
C GLY A 16 31.65 -4.91 -4.75
N LEU A 17 32.34 -6.06 -4.73
CA LEU A 17 31.83 -7.35 -5.19
C LEU A 17 30.78 -7.95 -4.24
N GLY A 18 30.95 -7.77 -2.92
CA GLY A 18 29.94 -8.15 -1.92
C GLY A 18 28.65 -7.34 -2.04
N LEU A 19 28.77 -6.03 -2.30
CA LEU A 19 27.66 -5.15 -2.66
C LEU A 19 26.99 -5.62 -3.96
N ARG A 20 27.75 -5.86 -5.05
CA ARG A 20 27.20 -6.34 -6.34
C ARG A 20 26.43 -7.67 -6.20
N ARG A 21 26.95 -8.65 -5.46
CA ARG A 21 26.28 -9.94 -5.22
C ARG A 21 25.02 -9.80 -4.36
N GLY A 22 25.03 -8.91 -3.36
CA GLY A 22 23.84 -8.63 -2.56
C GLY A 22 22.75 -7.84 -3.32
N TYR A 23 23.15 -7.06 -4.33
CA TYR A 23 22.23 -6.31 -5.19
C TYR A 23 21.57 -7.16 -6.29
N GLY A 24 22.21 -8.25 -6.74
CA GLY A 24 21.60 -9.22 -7.66
C GLY A 24 20.30 -9.83 -7.11
N VAL A 25 20.30 -10.14 -5.82
CA VAL A 25 19.13 -10.63 -5.07
C VAL A 25 17.99 -9.60 -5.00
N TYR A 26 18.32 -8.30 -5.03
CA TYR A 26 17.36 -7.20 -4.85
C TYR A 26 16.52 -6.94 -6.10
N ARG A 27 17.11 -7.08 -7.29
CA ARG A 27 16.40 -6.91 -8.57
C ARG A 27 15.45 -8.06 -8.86
N GLN A 28 15.82 -9.26 -8.43
CA GLN A 28 15.06 -10.49 -8.61
C GLN A 28 13.69 -10.46 -7.89
N ARG A 29 13.58 -9.70 -6.79
CA ARG A 29 12.32 -9.49 -6.07
C ARG A 29 11.51 -8.27 -6.52
N LEU A 30 12.14 -7.18 -6.94
CA LEU A 30 11.43 -5.98 -7.42
C LEU A 30 10.81 -6.13 -8.82
N LEU A 31 11.25 -7.13 -9.61
CA LEU A 31 10.71 -7.46 -10.93
C LEU A 31 9.82 -8.72 -10.94
N GLY A 32 9.50 -9.30 -9.78
CA GLY A 32 8.53 -10.39 -9.70
C GLY A 32 9.04 -11.69 -10.31
N GLY A 33 10.09 -12.27 -9.74
CA GLY A 33 10.46 -13.64 -10.07
C GLY A 33 11.77 -14.07 -9.44
N GLY A 34 11.71 -15.00 -8.49
CA GLY A 34 12.89 -15.74 -8.09
C GLY A 34 13.46 -16.53 -9.26
N MET A 35 14.67 -16.24 -9.73
CA MET A 35 15.51 -17.31 -10.30
C MET A 35 16.39 -17.82 -9.17
N VAL A 36 15.90 -18.90 -8.57
CA VAL A 36 16.75 -19.84 -7.83
C VAL A 36 17.92 -20.19 -8.75
N GLY A 37 19.13 -20.19 -8.19
CA GLY A 37 20.38 -20.45 -8.91
C GLY A 37 20.27 -21.66 -9.83
N GLY A 38 20.93 -21.55 -10.99
CA GLY A 38 21.07 -22.65 -11.93
C GLY A 38 21.65 -23.87 -11.21
N ASP A 39 20.81 -24.90 -11.11
CA ASP A 39 21.10 -26.33 -10.97
C ASP A 39 19.85 -27.14 -10.58
N ASP A 40 18.70 -26.48 -10.30
CA ASP A 40 17.41 -27.18 -10.22
C ASP A 40 16.83 -27.39 -11.64
N VAL A 41 17.30 -28.45 -12.29
CA VAL A 41 16.69 -29.03 -13.49
C VAL A 41 15.19 -29.24 -13.24
N ILE A 42 14.40 -28.48 -14.00
CA ILE A 42 13.00 -28.68 -14.42
C ILE A 42 12.34 -29.90 -13.76
N SER A 43 11.63 -29.68 -12.67
CA SER A 43 10.52 -30.53 -12.23
C SER A 43 9.23 -29.78 -12.51
N ASP A 44 8.48 -30.24 -13.52
CA ASP A 44 7.29 -29.59 -14.09
C ASP A 44 6.16 -29.30 -13.08
N GLU A 45 6.22 -29.88 -11.87
CA GLU A 45 5.16 -29.78 -10.86
C GLU A 45 5.36 -28.60 -9.86
N LYS A 46 6.52 -27.93 -9.84
CA LYS A 46 6.81 -26.82 -8.90
C LYS A 46 6.56 -25.42 -9.45
N TRP A 47 6.30 -25.27 -10.75
CA TRP A 47 6.22 -23.98 -11.41
C TRP A 47 4.89 -23.25 -11.18
N GLY A 48 3.76 -23.97 -11.09
CA GLY A 48 2.43 -23.34 -11.00
C GLY A 48 2.32 -22.36 -9.84
N ASP A 49 2.36 -22.88 -8.61
CA ASP A 49 1.97 -22.10 -7.44
C ASP A 49 2.90 -20.93 -7.13
N ARG A 50 4.22 -21.10 -7.34
CA ARG A 50 5.20 -20.03 -7.06
C ARG A 50 5.09 -18.88 -8.07
N VAL A 51 4.88 -19.17 -9.35
CA VAL A 51 4.80 -18.15 -10.40
C VAL A 51 3.57 -17.26 -10.20
N TRP A 52 2.41 -17.84 -9.85
CA TRP A 52 1.20 -17.07 -9.56
C TRP A 52 1.35 -16.17 -8.33
N MET A 53 2.09 -16.62 -7.33
CA MET A 53 2.39 -15.85 -6.12
C MET A 53 3.35 -14.70 -6.36
N ASP A 54 4.41 -14.94 -7.13
CA ASP A 54 5.35 -13.90 -7.53
C ASP A 54 4.63 -12.86 -8.40
N ALA A 55 3.78 -13.29 -9.34
CA ALA A 55 2.95 -12.41 -10.15
C ALA A 55 1.97 -11.57 -9.30
N GLY A 56 1.25 -12.20 -8.36
CA GLY A 56 0.34 -11.50 -7.47
C GLY A 56 1.08 -10.45 -6.63
N THR A 57 2.15 -10.85 -5.95
CA THR A 57 2.98 -9.96 -5.13
C THR A 57 3.58 -8.82 -5.95
N GLN A 58 4.03 -9.09 -7.17
CA GLN A 58 4.56 -8.09 -8.09
C GLN A 58 3.53 -7.01 -8.43
N ILE A 59 2.26 -7.38 -8.65
CA ILE A 59 1.18 -6.43 -8.90
C ILE A 59 0.97 -5.51 -7.68
N PHE A 60 0.91 -6.06 -6.46
CA PHE A 60 0.78 -5.25 -5.24
C PHE A 60 1.92 -4.23 -5.09
N PHE A 61 3.16 -4.65 -5.30
CA PHE A 61 4.32 -3.76 -5.21
C PHE A 61 4.45 -2.77 -6.37
N SER A 62 4.03 -3.16 -7.57
CA SER A 62 4.06 -2.32 -8.76
C SER A 62 3.10 -1.14 -8.64
N TYR A 63 1.88 -1.40 -8.17
CA TYR A 63 0.85 -0.36 -7.98
C TYR A 63 0.92 0.35 -6.62
N ALA A 64 1.80 -0.09 -5.71
CA ALA A 64 1.90 0.43 -4.34
C ALA A 64 0.57 0.37 -3.57
N ILE A 65 -0.17 -0.73 -3.75
CA ILE A 65 -1.47 -0.98 -3.11
C ILE A 65 -1.27 -1.16 -1.60
N CYS A 66 -2.21 -0.66 -0.78
CA CYS A 66 -2.20 -0.74 0.69
C CYS A 66 -1.03 -0.02 1.39
N LEU A 67 -0.24 0.78 0.67
CA LEU A 67 0.79 1.66 1.24
C LEU A 67 0.27 3.05 1.62
N GLY A 68 -1.03 3.32 1.45
CA GLY A 68 -1.65 4.63 1.63
C GLY A 68 -1.29 5.66 0.55
N CYS A 69 -0.41 5.32 -0.40
CA CYS A 69 0.08 6.23 -1.43
C CYS A 69 -1.02 6.69 -2.39
N LEU A 70 -1.78 5.73 -2.94
CA LEU A 70 -2.88 6.05 -3.85
C LEU A 70 -4.02 6.79 -3.12
N THR A 71 -4.26 6.48 -1.85
CA THR A 71 -5.24 7.15 -1.01
C THR A 71 -4.84 8.62 -0.76
N ALA A 72 -3.57 8.86 -0.44
CA ALA A 72 -3.03 10.21 -0.24
C ALA A 72 -3.01 11.02 -1.54
N LEU A 73 -2.58 10.44 -2.65
CA LEU A 73 -2.61 11.12 -3.96
C LEU A 73 -4.05 11.40 -4.41
N GLY A 74 -4.97 10.46 -4.17
CA GLY A 74 -6.39 10.61 -4.47
C GLY A 74 -7.06 11.71 -3.65
N SER A 75 -6.61 12.01 -2.44
CA SER A 75 -7.20 13.06 -1.59
C SER A 75 -6.96 14.48 -2.14
N TYR A 76 -5.96 14.66 -3.00
CA TYR A 76 -5.70 15.93 -3.69
C TYR A 76 -6.56 16.14 -4.95
N ASN A 77 -7.27 15.10 -5.42
CA ASN A 77 -8.13 15.23 -6.59
C ASN A 77 -9.41 16.01 -6.28
N LYS A 78 -9.98 16.62 -7.33
CA LYS A 78 -11.33 17.19 -7.25
C LYS A 78 -12.35 16.08 -7.00
N TYR A 79 -13.39 16.37 -6.21
CA TYR A 79 -14.44 15.40 -5.88
C TYR A 79 -15.10 14.78 -7.12
N ASN A 80 -15.41 15.61 -8.13
CA ASN A 80 -16.03 15.16 -9.39
C ASN A 80 -15.02 14.65 -10.45
N ASN A 81 -13.78 14.35 -10.06
CA ASN A 81 -12.78 13.84 -10.99
C ASN A 81 -13.12 12.39 -11.39
N ASN A 82 -12.94 12.03 -12.66
CA ASN A 82 -13.23 10.68 -13.16
C ASN A 82 -12.11 9.69 -12.76
N CYS A 83 -12.04 9.37 -11.47
CA CYS A 83 -11.04 8.48 -10.90
C CYS A 83 -11.08 7.06 -11.48
N TYR A 84 -12.25 6.62 -11.99
CA TYR A 84 -12.40 5.32 -12.65
C TYR A 84 -11.59 5.25 -13.96
N ARG A 85 -11.66 6.31 -14.79
CA ARG A 85 -10.88 6.39 -16.03
C ARG A 85 -9.38 6.51 -15.74
N ASP A 86 -9.01 7.28 -14.72
CA ASP A 86 -7.63 7.43 -14.29
C ASP A 86 -7.05 6.10 -13.81
N CYS A 87 -7.83 5.32 -13.05
CA CYS A 87 -7.45 3.98 -12.61
C CYS A 87 -7.21 3.03 -13.79
N LEU A 88 -8.11 2.99 -14.78
CA LEU A 88 -7.91 2.17 -15.98
C LEU A 88 -6.65 2.58 -16.75
N SER A 89 -6.44 3.89 -16.92
CA SER A 89 -5.26 4.42 -17.62
C SER A 89 -3.99 4.05 -16.87
N LEU A 90 -3.98 4.16 -15.54
CA LEU A 90 -2.87 3.78 -14.68
C LEU A 90 -2.57 2.29 -14.76
N CYS A 91 -3.59 1.43 -14.82
CA CYS A 91 -3.42 0.00 -15.02
C CYS A 91 -2.69 -0.31 -16.33
N PHE A 92 -3.17 0.24 -17.46
CA PHE A 92 -2.56 0.01 -18.78
C PHE A 92 -1.16 0.61 -18.89
N LEU A 93 -0.95 1.83 -18.38
CA LEU A 93 0.34 2.51 -18.45
C LEU A 93 1.40 1.80 -17.61
N ASN A 94 1.04 1.35 -16.40
CA ASN A 94 1.97 0.59 -15.55
C ASN A 94 2.42 -0.70 -16.24
N SER A 95 1.48 -1.54 -16.67
CA SER A 95 1.81 -2.82 -17.33
C SER A 95 2.51 -2.61 -18.67
N GLY A 96 2.08 -1.63 -19.47
CA GLY A 96 2.71 -1.29 -20.75
C GLY A 96 4.14 -0.81 -20.58
N THR A 97 4.40 0.04 -19.58
CA THR A 97 5.75 0.51 -19.26
C THR A 97 6.63 -0.66 -18.80
N SER A 98 6.14 -1.55 -17.93
CA SER A 98 6.88 -2.74 -17.50
C SER A 98 7.22 -3.67 -18.68
N PHE A 99 6.27 -3.85 -19.61
CA PHE A 99 6.49 -4.67 -20.81
C PHE A 99 7.58 -4.10 -21.71
N VAL A 100 7.52 -2.79 -22.02
CA VAL A 100 8.54 -2.11 -22.84
C VAL A 100 9.90 -2.08 -22.14
N ALA A 101 9.92 -1.80 -20.82
CA ALA A 101 11.14 -1.83 -20.02
C ALA A 101 11.79 -3.22 -20.00
N GLY A 102 10.99 -4.30 -20.06
CA GLY A 102 11.45 -5.67 -20.23
C GLY A 102 12.34 -5.82 -21.47
N PHE A 103 11.87 -5.41 -22.64
CA PHE A 103 12.66 -5.48 -23.88
C PHE A 103 13.98 -4.70 -23.78
N ALA A 104 13.93 -3.48 -23.24
CA ALA A 104 15.12 -2.65 -23.08
C ALA A 104 16.16 -3.31 -22.16
N ILE A 105 15.71 -3.84 -21.01
CA ILE A 105 16.57 -4.54 -20.05
C ILE A 105 17.17 -5.80 -20.66
N PHE A 106 16.36 -6.70 -21.23
CA PHE A 106 16.84 -7.97 -21.75
C PHE A 106 17.75 -7.79 -22.98
N SER A 107 17.55 -6.74 -23.78
CA SER A 107 18.46 -6.40 -24.89
C SER A 107 19.85 -5.99 -24.39
N ILE A 108 19.92 -5.15 -23.36
CA ILE A 108 21.19 -4.72 -22.75
C ILE A 108 21.88 -5.90 -22.05
N LEU A 109 21.13 -6.71 -21.29
CA LEU A 109 21.67 -7.89 -20.62
C LEU A 109 22.19 -8.93 -21.62
N GLY A 110 21.48 -9.14 -22.73
CA GLY A 110 21.93 -10.03 -23.82
C GLY A 110 23.23 -9.54 -24.47
N PHE A 111 23.32 -8.24 -24.76
CA PHE A 111 24.56 -7.65 -25.27
C PHE A 111 25.73 -7.78 -24.29
N MET A 112 25.52 -7.48 -23.01
CA MET A 112 26.55 -7.59 -21.98
C MET A 112 26.99 -9.04 -21.76
N SER A 113 26.07 -10.01 -21.80
CA SER A 113 26.38 -11.44 -21.73
C SER A 113 27.22 -11.90 -22.93
N TYR A 114 26.91 -11.42 -24.12
CA TYR A 114 27.68 -11.69 -25.34
C TYR A 114 29.12 -11.13 -25.25
N GLU A 115 29.27 -9.87 -24.85
CA GLU A 115 30.59 -9.21 -24.73
C GLU A 115 31.46 -9.82 -23.62
N GLN A 116 30.86 -10.20 -22.49
CA GLN A 116 31.58 -10.70 -21.32
C GLN A 116 31.73 -12.23 -21.31
N ASN A 117 31.12 -12.94 -22.26
CA ASN A 117 31.08 -14.42 -22.31
C ASN A 117 30.66 -15.09 -21.00
N VAL A 118 29.81 -14.41 -20.22
CA VAL A 118 29.22 -14.94 -18.99
C VAL A 118 27.72 -15.18 -19.19
N PRO A 119 27.12 -16.18 -18.53
CA PRO A 119 25.68 -16.42 -18.61
C PRO A 119 24.85 -15.18 -18.24
N ILE A 120 23.73 -14.95 -18.94
CA ILE A 120 22.82 -13.82 -18.70
C ILE A 120 22.41 -13.69 -17.22
N SER A 121 22.30 -14.81 -16.50
CA SER A 121 21.97 -14.85 -15.07
C SER A 121 22.96 -14.08 -14.20
N GLU A 122 24.25 -14.07 -14.55
CA GLU A 122 25.30 -13.38 -13.78
C GLU A 122 25.36 -11.88 -14.11
N VAL A 123 25.02 -11.51 -15.34
CA VAL A 123 25.05 -10.12 -15.82
C VAL A 123 23.86 -9.31 -15.28
N ALA A 124 22.73 -9.97 -15.05
CA ALA A 124 21.50 -9.35 -14.53
C ALA A 124 21.66 -8.64 -13.17
N GLU A 125 22.75 -8.92 -12.45
CA GLU A 125 22.97 -8.52 -11.06
C GLU A 125 23.51 -7.10 -10.86
N SER A 126 23.98 -6.40 -11.89
CA SER A 126 24.65 -5.09 -11.72
C SER A 126 23.98 -3.95 -12.49
N GLY A 127 23.56 -2.86 -11.81
CA GLY A 127 23.01 -1.71 -12.52
C GLY A 127 22.74 -0.42 -11.72
N PRO A 128 23.08 0.77 -12.27
CA PRO A 128 22.70 2.10 -11.74
C PRO A 128 21.21 2.45 -11.92
N GLY A 129 20.43 1.61 -12.62
CA GLY A 129 18.99 1.79 -12.82
C GLY A 129 18.16 1.78 -11.54
N LEU A 130 18.69 1.23 -10.45
CA LEU A 130 18.03 1.21 -9.14
C LEU A 130 17.74 2.61 -8.61
N ALA A 131 18.62 3.59 -8.86
CA ALA A 131 18.41 4.97 -8.42
C ALA A 131 17.16 5.60 -9.06
N PHE A 132 16.92 5.32 -10.34
CA PHE A 132 15.75 5.82 -11.09
C PHE A 132 14.43 5.18 -10.65
N ILE A 133 14.46 4.02 -10.00
CA ILE A 133 13.28 3.35 -9.44
C ILE A 133 13.10 3.74 -7.96
N ALA A 134 14.19 3.73 -7.19
CA ALA A 134 14.16 3.97 -5.75
C ALA A 134 13.81 5.43 -5.42
N TYR A 135 14.33 6.40 -6.18
CA TYR A 135 14.10 7.81 -5.89
C TYR A 135 12.62 8.23 -6.00
N PRO A 136 11.89 7.92 -7.11
CA PRO A 136 10.45 8.21 -7.18
C PRO A 136 9.64 7.48 -6.11
N ARG A 137 9.96 6.21 -5.82
CA ARG A 137 9.25 5.44 -4.77
C ARG A 137 9.45 6.07 -3.38
N ALA A 138 10.67 6.46 -3.05
CA ALA A 138 10.98 7.11 -1.78
C ALA A 138 10.21 8.42 -1.62
N PHE A 139 10.14 9.24 -2.68
CA PHE A 139 9.35 10.46 -2.69
C PHE A 139 7.87 10.20 -2.38
N VAL A 140 7.26 9.23 -3.06
CA VAL A 140 5.84 8.89 -2.87
C VAL A 140 5.58 8.36 -1.45
N CYS A 141 6.44 7.49 -0.91
CA CYS A 141 6.29 6.98 0.45
C CYS A 141 6.38 8.09 1.51
N VAL A 142 7.36 9.00 1.38
CA VAL A 142 7.51 10.13 2.30
C VAL A 142 6.32 11.07 2.21
N GLU A 143 5.86 11.41 1.00
CA GLU A 143 4.67 12.26 0.85
C GLU A 143 3.43 11.60 1.48
N SER A 144 3.25 10.28 1.30
CA SER A 144 2.11 9.54 1.87
C SER A 144 2.11 9.58 3.40
N LEU A 145 3.28 9.37 4.02
CA LEU A 145 3.45 9.48 5.47
C LEU A 145 3.15 10.91 5.95
N VAL A 146 3.67 11.91 5.24
CA VAL A 146 3.49 13.32 5.59
C VAL A 146 2.03 13.73 5.47
N THR A 147 1.36 13.38 4.38
CA THR A 147 -0.07 13.64 4.17
C THR A 147 -0.91 13.00 5.27
N ALA A 148 -0.67 11.72 5.59
CA ALA A 148 -1.39 11.03 6.66
C ALA A 148 -1.24 11.73 8.02
N MET A 149 -0.02 12.17 8.37
CA MET A 149 0.25 12.88 9.62
C MET A 149 -0.35 14.29 9.66
N VAL A 150 -0.28 15.02 8.55
CA VAL A 150 -0.88 16.35 8.40
C VAL A 150 -2.40 16.28 8.51
N ASP A 151 -3.02 15.24 7.96
CA ASP A 151 -4.46 15.03 8.02
C ASP A 151 -4.93 14.55 9.41
N MET A 152 -4.09 13.82 10.16
CA MET A 152 -4.41 13.44 11.54
C MET A 152 -4.31 14.61 12.52
N TYR A 153 -3.39 15.56 12.32
CA TYR A 153 -3.22 16.74 13.18
C TYR A 153 -3.21 18.07 12.39
N PRO A 154 -4.34 18.42 11.74
CA PRO A 154 -4.38 19.56 10.81
C PRO A 154 -4.13 20.89 11.52
N LYS A 155 -4.59 21.04 12.78
CA LYS A 155 -4.38 22.25 13.60
C LYS A 155 -2.90 22.53 13.88
N THR A 156 -2.07 21.50 13.93
CA THR A 156 -0.64 21.61 14.25
C THR A 156 0.20 21.77 12.99
N PHE A 157 0.00 20.91 12.00
CA PHE A 157 0.88 20.83 10.83
C PHE A 157 0.48 21.71 9.64
N ARG A 158 -0.78 22.18 9.53
CA ARG A 158 -1.19 23.13 8.46
C ARG A 158 -0.74 24.57 8.72
N ARG A 159 -0.04 24.85 9.83
CA ARG A 159 0.57 26.15 10.09
C ARG A 159 1.79 26.38 9.21
N LYS A 160 2.03 27.65 8.86
CA LYS A 160 3.17 28.09 8.04
C LYS A 160 4.50 27.49 8.55
N ASN A 161 5.28 26.90 7.64
CA ASN A 161 6.58 26.26 7.84
C ASN A 161 6.62 24.98 8.71
N ARG A 162 5.51 24.54 9.33
CA ARG A 162 5.52 23.32 10.18
C ARG A 162 5.55 22.03 9.36
N ARG A 163 4.86 22.00 8.21
CA ARG A 163 4.92 20.87 7.27
C ARG A 163 6.34 20.67 6.73
N GLU A 164 6.99 21.75 6.30
CA GLU A 164 8.38 21.72 5.79
C GLU A 164 9.37 21.22 6.85
N LEU A 165 9.25 21.72 8.09
CA LEU A 165 10.08 21.25 9.20
C LEU A 165 9.85 19.76 9.51
N PHE A 166 8.61 19.28 9.40
CA PHE A 166 8.30 17.86 9.58
C PHE A 166 8.92 16.99 8.48
N ILE A 167 8.82 17.42 7.21
CA ILE A 167 9.48 16.74 6.09
C ILE A 167 10.99 16.67 6.31
N LEU A 168 11.60 17.79 6.72
CA LEU A 168 13.04 17.82 7.03
C LEU A 168 13.39 16.85 8.16
N ALA A 169 12.59 16.79 9.23
CA ALA A 169 12.81 15.87 10.34
C ALA A 169 12.73 14.40 9.91
N VAL A 170 11.72 14.04 9.10
CA VAL A 170 11.57 12.69 8.53
C VAL A 170 12.75 12.34 7.62
N ALA A 171 13.22 13.29 6.81
CA ALA A 171 14.37 13.10 5.92
C ALA A 171 15.67 12.88 6.71
N ILE A 172 15.93 13.68 7.74
CA ILE A 172 17.11 13.52 8.62
C ILE A 172 17.05 12.16 9.33
N PHE A 173 15.90 11.78 9.89
CA PHE A 173 15.74 10.49 10.54
C PHE A 173 15.99 9.32 9.57
N SER A 174 15.42 9.39 8.36
CA SER A 174 15.60 8.36 7.33
C SER A 174 17.06 8.28 6.86
N PHE A 175 17.74 9.42 6.74
CA PHE A 175 19.17 9.47 6.41
C PHE A 175 20.01 8.78 7.50
N LEU A 176 19.78 9.10 8.78
CA LEU A 176 20.50 8.49 9.90
C LEU A 176 20.29 6.98 9.98
N MET A 177 19.06 6.50 9.76
CA MET A 177 18.77 5.06 9.66
C MET A 177 19.47 4.42 8.46
N GLY A 178 19.49 5.11 7.31
CA GLY A 178 20.18 4.66 6.10
C GLY A 178 21.69 4.51 6.26
N LEU A 179 22.34 5.29 7.15
CA LEU A 179 23.78 5.15 7.43
C LEU A 179 24.16 3.75 7.94
N ILE A 180 23.26 3.06 8.64
CA ILE A 180 23.51 1.69 9.13
C ILE A 180 23.68 0.73 7.93
N MET A 181 22.90 0.93 6.87
CA MET A 181 22.94 0.12 5.64
C MET A 181 24.16 0.41 4.76
N LEU A 182 24.89 1.50 5.02
CA LEU A 182 26.12 1.88 4.33
C LEU A 182 27.39 1.32 4.98
N THR A 183 27.28 0.60 6.09
CA THR A 183 28.42 -0.04 6.76
C THR A 183 28.89 -1.29 6.01
N GLU A 184 30.09 -1.80 6.34
CA GLU A 184 30.65 -3.04 5.76
C GLU A 184 29.72 -4.26 5.93
N GLY A 185 28.91 -4.30 7.00
CA GLY A 185 27.87 -5.30 7.25
C GLY A 185 26.47 -4.88 6.79
N GLY A 186 26.35 -3.73 6.13
CA GLY A 186 25.08 -3.07 5.81
C GLY A 186 24.16 -3.91 4.92
N MET A 187 24.71 -4.74 4.03
CA MET A 187 23.92 -5.63 3.18
C MET A 187 23.14 -6.69 3.97
N TYR A 188 23.66 -7.16 5.10
CA TYR A 188 22.93 -8.10 5.96
C TYR A 188 21.73 -7.42 6.65
N VAL A 189 21.92 -6.18 7.11
CA VAL A 189 20.85 -5.37 7.71
C VAL A 189 19.81 -5.03 6.67
N PHE A 190 20.25 -4.61 5.49
CA PHE A 190 19.41 -4.29 4.35
C PHE A 190 18.53 -5.47 3.93
N GLN A 191 19.11 -6.67 3.75
CA GLN A 191 18.31 -7.87 3.43
C GLN A 191 17.34 -8.26 4.53
N LEU A 192 17.67 -8.02 5.80
CA LEU A 192 16.75 -8.26 6.91
C LEU A 192 15.53 -7.32 6.84
N PHE A 193 15.76 -6.03 6.59
CA PHE A 193 14.69 -5.05 6.41
C PHE A 193 13.86 -5.33 5.14
N ASP A 194 14.50 -5.65 4.03
CA ASP A 194 13.82 -6.01 2.78
C ASP A 194 12.92 -7.24 2.96
N TYR A 195 13.46 -8.29 3.58
CA TYR A 195 12.74 -9.55 3.72
C TYR A 195 11.60 -9.52 4.74
N TYR A 196 11.74 -8.79 5.84
CA TYR A 196 10.74 -8.78 6.91
C TYR A 196 9.90 -7.50 6.96
N ALA A 197 10.52 -6.31 6.85
CA ALA A 197 9.82 -5.04 6.99
C ALA A 197 9.10 -4.63 5.69
N ALA A 198 9.79 -4.69 4.55
CA ALA A 198 9.22 -4.42 3.22
C ALA A 198 8.68 -5.70 2.55
N SER A 199 8.23 -6.65 3.35
CA SER A 199 7.79 -7.96 2.87
C SER A 199 6.39 -7.88 2.25
N GLY A 200 6.14 -8.73 1.23
CA GLY A 200 4.80 -8.92 0.69
C GLY A 200 3.81 -9.37 1.75
N MET A 201 4.27 -10.06 2.81
CA MET A 201 3.43 -10.52 3.91
C MET A 201 2.76 -9.40 4.67
N CYS A 202 3.51 -8.36 5.05
CA CYS A 202 2.98 -7.21 5.78
C CYS A 202 1.91 -6.49 4.95
N LEU A 203 2.18 -6.29 3.66
CA LEU A 203 1.26 -5.62 2.74
C LEU A 203 0.00 -6.44 2.50
N LEU A 204 0.13 -7.73 2.24
CA LEU A 204 -1.01 -8.62 2.02
C LEU A 204 -1.89 -8.73 3.27
N PHE A 205 -1.29 -8.74 4.47
CA PHE A 205 -2.05 -8.69 5.72
C PHE A 205 -2.91 -7.43 5.81
N VAL A 206 -2.33 -6.24 5.59
CA VAL A 206 -3.08 -4.98 5.57
C VAL A 206 -4.16 -5.00 4.48
N ALA A 207 -3.84 -5.53 3.30
CA ALA A 207 -4.78 -5.65 2.18
C ALA A 207 -6.00 -6.51 2.49
N VAL A 208 -5.84 -7.61 3.25
CA VAL A 208 -6.97 -8.42 3.72
C VAL A 208 -7.92 -7.58 4.57
N PHE A 209 -7.40 -6.85 5.56
CA PHE A 209 -8.26 -6.00 6.40
C PHE A 209 -8.88 -4.84 5.62
N GLU A 210 -8.13 -4.14 4.79
CA GLU A 210 -8.64 -3.01 4.01
C GLU A 210 -9.77 -3.44 3.08
N THR A 211 -9.59 -4.53 2.35
CA THR A 211 -10.60 -5.05 1.42
C THR A 211 -11.83 -5.58 2.16
N VAL A 212 -11.65 -6.27 3.30
CA VAL A 212 -12.77 -6.74 4.13
C VAL A 212 -13.56 -5.55 4.70
N CYS A 213 -12.86 -4.53 5.19
CA CYS A 213 -13.46 -3.30 5.70
C CYS A 213 -14.31 -2.60 4.63
N ILE A 214 -13.80 -2.44 3.41
CA ILE A 214 -14.53 -1.77 2.32
C ILE A 214 -15.73 -2.62 1.86
N ALA A 215 -15.54 -3.93 1.66
CA ALA A 215 -16.56 -4.78 1.07
C ALA A 215 -17.75 -5.08 2.00
N TRP A 216 -17.49 -5.42 3.28
CA TRP A 216 -18.53 -5.89 4.20
C TRP A 216 -18.83 -4.94 5.36
N ILE A 217 -17.83 -4.24 5.92
CA ILE A 217 -18.06 -3.36 7.08
C ILE A 217 -18.64 -2.02 6.64
N TYR A 218 -17.99 -1.34 5.70
CA TYR A 218 -18.48 -0.10 5.09
C TYR A 218 -19.66 -0.38 4.15
N GLY A 219 -19.64 -1.54 3.50
CA GLY A 219 -20.68 -2.01 2.60
C GLY A 219 -20.39 -1.66 1.14
N ALA A 220 -20.27 -2.69 0.31
CA ALA A 220 -20.06 -2.59 -1.13
C ALA A 220 -21.06 -1.66 -1.84
N ASP A 221 -22.35 -1.71 -1.48
CA ASP A 221 -23.39 -0.88 -2.09
C ASP A 221 -23.18 0.61 -1.82
N ARG A 222 -22.81 0.96 -0.57
CA ARG A 222 -22.53 2.33 -0.19
C ARG A 222 -21.29 2.86 -0.91
N PHE A 223 -20.24 2.05 -0.97
CA PHE A 223 -19.02 2.42 -1.68
C PHE A 223 -19.28 2.66 -3.18
N TYR A 224 -20.16 1.87 -3.78
CA TYR A 224 -20.57 2.02 -5.18
C TYR A 224 -21.40 3.28 -5.43
N ASP A 225 -22.32 3.60 -4.52
CA ASP A 225 -23.10 4.83 -4.59
C ASP A 225 -22.23 6.07 -4.41
N ASN A 226 -21.17 6.02 -3.58
CA ASN A 226 -20.19 7.10 -3.48
C ASN A 226 -19.43 7.30 -4.79
N ILE A 227 -19.01 6.22 -5.44
CA ILE A 227 -18.31 6.29 -6.73
C ILE A 227 -19.23 6.88 -7.80
N GLU A 228 -20.49 6.46 -7.84
CA GLU A 228 -21.52 7.00 -8.74
C GLU A 228 -21.72 8.50 -8.53
N ASP A 229 -21.73 8.98 -7.28
CA ASP A 229 -21.85 10.41 -6.96
C ASP A 229 -20.60 11.20 -7.37
N MET A 230 -19.40 10.62 -7.25
CA MET A 230 -18.15 11.25 -7.68
C MET A 230 -18.02 11.34 -9.21
N ILE A 231 -18.28 10.26 -9.95
CA ILE A 231 -18.02 10.23 -11.40
C ILE A 231 -19.25 10.56 -12.26
N GLY A 232 -20.45 10.57 -11.65
CA GLY A 232 -21.72 10.89 -12.32
C GLY A 232 -22.34 9.75 -13.14
N TYR A 233 -21.72 8.56 -13.16
CA TYR A 233 -22.26 7.37 -13.81
C TYR A 233 -21.93 6.12 -12.97
N ARG A 234 -22.70 5.05 -13.17
CA ARG A 234 -22.48 3.78 -12.44
C ARG A 234 -21.52 2.88 -13.21
N PRO A 235 -20.36 2.46 -12.65
CA PRO A 235 -19.45 1.49 -13.29
C PRO A 235 -20.17 0.16 -13.56
N GLY A 236 -19.59 -0.77 -14.34
CA GLY A 236 -20.23 -2.09 -14.55
C GLY A 236 -20.34 -2.91 -13.25
N PRO A 237 -21.36 -3.79 -13.12
CA PRO A 237 -21.57 -4.60 -11.90
C PRO A 237 -20.46 -5.60 -11.62
N ILE A 238 -19.65 -5.94 -12.64
CA ILE A 238 -18.47 -6.82 -12.48
C ILE A 238 -17.51 -6.26 -11.43
N ILE A 239 -17.28 -4.95 -11.42
CA ILE A 239 -16.39 -4.29 -10.45
C ILE A 239 -16.91 -4.48 -9.02
N LYS A 240 -18.24 -4.48 -8.85
CA LYS A 240 -18.86 -4.75 -7.56
C LYS A 240 -18.58 -6.18 -7.09
N TYR A 241 -18.65 -7.17 -7.96
CA TYR A 241 -18.31 -8.54 -7.56
C TYR A 241 -16.80 -8.73 -7.34
N CYS A 242 -15.97 -8.00 -8.09
CA CYS A 242 -14.52 -8.01 -7.92
C CYS A 242 -14.12 -7.58 -6.51
N TRP A 243 -14.57 -6.42 -6.02
CA TRP A 243 -14.19 -5.98 -4.66
C TRP A 243 -14.81 -6.84 -3.55
N MET A 244 -15.90 -7.56 -3.84
CA MET A 244 -16.71 -8.20 -2.79
C MET A 244 -16.21 -9.60 -2.53
N TYR A 245 -15.77 -10.29 -3.58
CA TYR A 245 -15.37 -11.69 -3.49
C TYR A 245 -13.96 -11.91 -4.03
N PHE A 246 -13.66 -11.38 -5.21
CA PHE A 246 -12.40 -11.71 -5.88
C PHE A 246 -11.18 -11.10 -5.19
N THR A 247 -11.20 -9.79 -4.89
CA THR A 247 -10.07 -9.10 -4.25
C THR A 247 -9.80 -9.66 -2.86
N PRO A 248 -10.78 -9.78 -1.94
CA PRO A 248 -10.52 -10.33 -0.61
C PRO A 248 -10.04 -11.79 -0.66
N ALA A 249 -10.62 -12.63 -1.54
CA ALA A 249 -10.19 -14.01 -1.70
C ALA A 249 -8.75 -14.12 -2.21
N THR A 250 -8.38 -13.28 -3.18
CA THR A 250 -7.01 -13.24 -3.72
C THR A 250 -6.02 -12.76 -2.66
N CYS A 251 -6.33 -11.69 -1.92
CA CYS A 251 -5.50 -11.22 -0.81
C CYS A 251 -5.31 -12.28 0.28
N LEU A 252 -6.40 -12.94 0.69
CA LEU A 252 -6.37 -13.96 1.73
C LEU A 252 -5.63 -15.23 1.27
N GLY A 253 -5.87 -15.67 0.03
CA GLY A 253 -5.22 -16.84 -0.55
C GLY A 253 -3.72 -16.64 -0.71
N THR A 254 -3.30 -15.48 -1.23
CA THR A 254 -1.88 -15.13 -1.37
C THR A 254 -1.20 -15.00 0.00
N PHE A 255 -1.84 -14.34 0.97
CA PHE A 255 -1.32 -14.26 2.33
C PHE A 255 -1.15 -15.64 2.97
N ALA A 256 -2.18 -16.50 2.91
CA ALA A 256 -2.15 -17.84 3.49
C ALA A 256 -1.07 -18.71 2.84
N PHE A 257 -0.98 -18.70 1.51
CA PHE A 257 0.05 -19.46 0.79
C PHE A 257 1.46 -18.99 1.15
N SER A 258 1.67 -17.69 1.27
CA SER A 258 2.98 -17.14 1.62
C SER A 258 3.37 -17.40 3.08
N LEU A 259 2.41 -17.60 3.99
CA LEU A 259 2.67 -18.20 5.32
C LEU A 259 3.09 -19.67 5.21
N ILE A 260 2.39 -20.46 4.40
CA ILE A 260 2.65 -21.91 4.25
C ILE A 260 4.03 -22.17 3.62
N LYS A 261 4.42 -21.37 2.63
CA LYS A 261 5.71 -21.48 1.94
C LYS A 261 6.80 -20.60 2.56
N TYR A 262 6.63 -20.17 3.81
CA TYR A 262 7.64 -19.38 4.51
C TYR A 262 8.98 -20.10 4.54
N THR A 263 10.02 -19.46 4.00
CA THR A 263 11.40 -19.92 4.09
C THR A 263 12.21 -18.97 4.97
N PRO A 264 13.05 -19.47 5.89
CA PRO A 264 13.89 -18.57 6.69
C PRO A 264 14.87 -17.82 5.79
N LEU A 265 15.12 -16.55 6.11
CA LEU A 265 16.07 -15.72 5.38
C LEU A 265 17.49 -16.32 5.46
N LYS A 266 18.15 -16.42 4.30
CA LYS A 266 19.56 -16.80 4.14
C LYS A 266 20.25 -15.79 3.24
N TYR A 267 21.44 -15.34 3.62
CA TYR A 267 22.25 -14.45 2.80
C TYR A 267 23.17 -15.29 1.91
N ASN A 268 23.08 -15.09 0.58
CA ASN A 268 23.85 -15.81 -0.44
C ASN A 268 23.79 -17.36 -0.31
N ASN A 269 22.70 -17.90 0.23
CA ASN A 269 22.49 -19.32 0.55
C ASN A 269 23.51 -20.01 1.48
N GLU A 270 24.61 -19.33 1.84
CA GLU A 270 25.64 -19.83 2.75
C GLU A 270 25.50 -19.29 4.17
N TYR A 271 25.10 -18.03 4.32
CA TYR A 271 25.02 -17.38 5.63
C TYR A 271 23.61 -17.48 6.23
N VAL A 272 23.53 -18.16 7.36
CA VAL A 272 22.31 -18.30 8.17
C VAL A 272 22.33 -17.25 9.26
N TYR A 273 21.25 -16.46 9.35
CA TYR A 273 21.14 -15.43 10.38
C TYR A 273 21.08 -16.08 11.78
N PRO A 274 21.66 -15.44 12.80
CA PRO A 274 21.50 -15.89 14.17
C PRO A 274 20.05 -15.77 14.62
N TRP A 275 19.66 -16.54 15.63
CA TRP A 275 18.27 -16.60 16.12
C TRP A 275 17.72 -15.22 16.53
N TRP A 276 18.56 -14.34 17.09
CA TRP A 276 18.16 -12.97 17.45
C TRP A 276 17.86 -12.12 16.21
N GLY A 277 18.51 -12.41 15.07
CA GLY A 277 18.24 -11.75 13.79
C GLY A 277 16.85 -12.11 13.25
N TYR A 278 16.48 -13.38 13.35
CA TYR A 278 15.10 -13.79 13.05
C TYR A 278 14.08 -13.17 14.02
N GLY A 279 14.42 -13.07 15.31
CA GLY A 279 13.61 -12.36 16.30
C GLY A 279 13.38 -10.89 15.94
N LEU A 280 14.45 -10.18 15.56
CA LEU A 280 14.37 -8.79 15.11
C LEU A 280 13.56 -8.65 13.82
N GLY A 281 13.73 -9.56 12.87
CA GLY A 281 12.94 -9.61 11.64
C GLY A 281 11.44 -9.77 11.90
N TRP A 282 11.06 -10.75 12.71
CA TRP A 282 9.67 -10.95 13.09
C TRP A 282 9.10 -9.78 13.90
N LEU A 283 9.90 -9.17 14.76
CA LEU A 283 9.50 -7.94 15.47
C LEU A 283 9.18 -6.82 14.48
N LEU A 284 10.03 -6.61 13.46
CA LEU A 284 9.80 -5.62 12.41
C LEU A 284 8.51 -5.93 11.62
N ALA A 285 8.31 -7.18 11.21
CA ALA A 285 7.10 -7.58 10.48
C ALA A 285 5.83 -7.38 11.32
N LEU A 286 5.82 -7.92 12.54
CA LEU A 286 4.68 -7.86 13.46
C LEU A 286 4.38 -6.44 13.94
N SER A 287 5.38 -5.54 14.00
CA SER A 287 5.17 -4.15 14.40
C SER A 287 4.09 -3.47 13.55
N SER A 288 4.09 -3.70 12.23
CA SER A 288 3.09 -3.14 11.32
C SER A 288 1.78 -3.95 11.32
N MET A 289 1.87 -5.28 11.31
CA MET A 289 0.69 -6.15 11.26
C MET A 289 -0.18 -6.00 12.51
N LEU A 290 0.42 -5.88 13.70
CA LEU A 290 -0.33 -5.79 14.96
C LEU A 290 -0.96 -4.41 15.16
N CYS A 291 -0.54 -3.35 14.46
CA CYS A 291 -1.14 -2.02 14.59
C CYS A 291 -2.66 -2.05 14.32
N VAL A 292 -3.11 -2.78 13.30
CA VAL A 292 -4.54 -2.87 12.93
C VAL A 292 -5.38 -3.52 14.05
N PRO A 293 -5.12 -4.78 14.47
CA PRO A 293 -5.89 -5.40 15.53
C PRO A 293 -5.73 -4.71 16.88
N LEU A 294 -4.54 -4.20 17.23
CA LEU A 294 -4.35 -3.44 18.46
C LEU A 294 -5.22 -2.18 18.49
N TRP A 295 -5.30 -1.45 17.37
CA TRP A 295 -6.15 -0.27 17.28
C TRP A 295 -7.64 -0.60 17.42
N VAL A 296 -8.09 -1.70 16.81
CA VAL A 296 -9.46 -2.23 16.97
C VAL A 296 -9.74 -2.51 18.45
N VAL A 297 -8.86 -3.23 19.13
CA VAL A 297 -9.03 -3.56 20.57
C VAL A 297 -9.04 -2.30 21.43
N ILE A 298 -8.11 -1.37 21.23
CA ILE A 298 -8.06 -0.10 21.98
C ILE A 298 -9.37 0.68 21.84
N LYS A 299 -9.90 0.78 20.62
CA LYS A 299 -11.16 1.47 20.36
C LYS A 299 -12.36 0.74 20.94
N MET A 300 -12.40 -0.59 20.86
CA MET A 300 -13.43 -1.39 21.51
C MET A 300 -13.41 -1.26 23.05
N CYS A 301 -12.24 -1.05 23.64
CA CYS A 301 -12.11 -0.83 25.09
C CYS A 301 -12.46 0.60 25.53
N SER A 302 -12.24 1.59 24.66
CA SER A 302 -12.44 3.02 24.99
C SER A 302 -13.89 3.50 24.85
N VAL A 303 -14.71 2.84 24.03
CA VAL A 303 -16.12 3.20 23.85
C VAL A 303 -16.96 2.58 24.95
N GLU A 304 -17.79 3.40 25.59
CA GLU A 304 -18.73 2.96 26.63
C GLU A 304 -19.94 2.22 26.01
N GLY A 305 -20.54 1.31 26.78
CA GLY A 305 -21.72 0.53 26.36
C GLY A 305 -21.48 -0.98 26.29
N THR A 306 -22.43 -1.72 25.74
CA THR A 306 -22.35 -3.18 25.53
C THR A 306 -21.51 -3.53 24.30
N LEU A 307 -21.01 -4.76 24.18
CA LEU A 307 -20.17 -5.17 23.03
C LEU A 307 -20.85 -4.93 21.67
N LYS A 308 -22.16 -5.17 21.58
CA LYS A 308 -22.93 -4.98 20.34
C LYS A 308 -23.10 -3.50 20.00
N GLU A 309 -23.37 -2.66 21.01
CA GLU A 309 -23.47 -1.21 20.82
C GLU A 309 -22.12 -0.62 20.44
N ARG A 310 -21.04 -1.01 21.11
CA ARG A 310 -19.67 -0.59 20.78
C ARG A 310 -19.31 -0.94 19.35
N PHE A 311 -19.56 -2.17 18.92
CA PHE A 311 -19.31 -2.59 17.55
C PHE A 311 -20.13 -1.76 16.56
N THR A 312 -21.44 -1.59 16.81
CA THR A 312 -22.33 -0.81 15.95
C THR A 312 -21.85 0.64 15.80
N ILE A 313 -21.49 1.29 16.92
CA ILE A 313 -20.96 2.66 16.93
C ILE A 313 -19.66 2.73 16.13
N LEU A 314 -18.72 1.81 16.35
CA LEU A 314 -17.41 1.80 15.68
C LEU A 314 -17.49 1.48 14.18
N THR A 315 -18.50 0.72 13.76
CA THR A 315 -18.74 0.41 12.32
C THR A 315 -19.59 1.46 11.61
N THR A 316 -20.15 2.43 12.34
CA THR A 316 -20.94 3.50 11.73
C THR A 316 -19.98 4.60 11.22
N PRO A 317 -20.03 4.96 9.93
CA PRO A 317 -19.16 6.01 9.39
C PRO A 317 -19.52 7.39 9.96
N SER A 318 -18.54 8.30 9.98
CA SER A 318 -18.71 9.63 10.55
C SER A 318 -19.89 10.39 9.95
N THR A 319 -20.62 11.11 10.80
CA THR A 319 -21.73 11.98 10.39
C THR A 319 -21.28 13.20 9.59
N ASP A 320 -19.99 13.52 9.64
CA ASP A 320 -19.39 14.67 8.94
C ASP A 320 -19.14 14.39 7.44
N LEU A 321 -19.33 13.14 6.99
CA LEU A 321 -19.17 12.78 5.59
C LEU A 321 -20.28 13.40 4.73
N PRO A 322 -19.95 13.95 3.54
CA PRO A 322 -20.95 14.39 2.58
C PRO A 322 -21.90 13.23 2.26
N LYS A 323 -23.18 13.43 2.55
CA LYS A 323 -24.22 12.46 2.20
C LYS A 323 -24.34 12.41 0.69
N THR A 324 -24.40 11.22 0.12
CA THR A 324 -24.61 11.04 -1.33
C THR A 324 -25.95 11.64 -1.74
N LYS A 325 -26.11 12.02 -3.01
CA LYS A 325 -27.40 12.51 -3.54
C LYS A 325 -28.56 11.58 -3.22
N LYS A 326 -28.36 10.26 -3.34
CA LYS A 326 -29.39 9.25 -2.97
C LYS A 326 -29.75 9.29 -1.49
N GLU A 327 -28.78 9.47 -0.59
CA GLU A 327 -29.06 9.63 0.85
C GLU A 327 -29.78 10.96 1.14
N GLN A 328 -29.40 12.03 0.45
CA GLN A 328 -30.07 13.33 0.55
C GLN A 328 -31.52 13.25 0.05
N GLU A 329 -31.76 12.63 -1.11
CA GLU A 329 -33.10 12.39 -1.67
C GLU A 329 -33.97 11.54 -0.74
N LYS A 330 -33.42 10.47 -0.14
CA LYS A 330 -34.13 9.66 0.85
C LYS A 330 -34.51 10.46 2.09
N LEU A 331 -33.59 11.29 2.60
CA LEU A 331 -33.88 12.16 3.74
C LEU A 331 -34.96 13.18 3.40
N LEU A 332 -34.85 13.83 2.24
CA LEU A 332 -35.86 14.77 1.73
C LEU A 332 -37.22 14.09 1.57
N ALA A 333 -37.28 12.86 1.07
CA ALA A 333 -38.52 12.10 0.96
C ALA A 333 -39.13 11.74 2.33
N ILE A 334 -38.30 11.42 3.33
CA ILE A 334 -38.76 11.19 4.71
C ILE A 334 -39.33 12.48 5.30
N PHE A 335 -38.62 13.61 5.19
CA PHE A 335 -39.12 14.89 5.70
C PHE A 335 -40.35 15.38 4.94
N ALA A 336 -40.46 15.10 3.64
CA ALA A 336 -41.66 15.39 2.85
C ALA A 336 -42.85 14.53 3.31
N ALA A 337 -42.63 13.25 3.57
CA ALA A 337 -43.66 12.36 4.11
C ALA A 337 -44.10 12.75 5.53
N ASP A 338 -43.18 13.24 6.37
CA ASP A 338 -43.47 13.69 7.73
C ASP A 338 -44.22 15.05 7.73
N GLY A 339 -43.93 15.90 6.74
CA GLY A 339 -44.68 17.12 6.43
C GLY A 339 -46.12 16.85 6.01
N ASP A 340 -46.38 15.75 5.30
CA ASP A 340 -47.75 15.33 4.95
C ASP A 340 -48.53 14.80 6.16
N SER A 341 -47.88 14.24 7.19
CA SER A 341 -48.53 13.91 8.48
C SER A 341 -48.87 15.13 9.34
N LEU A 342 -48.15 16.25 9.16
CA LEU A 342 -48.48 17.54 9.77
C LEU A 342 -49.56 18.32 8.98
N HIS A 343 -49.81 17.98 7.71
CA HIS A 343 -50.81 18.63 6.85
C HIS A 343 -52.25 18.14 7.02
N GLN A 344 -52.56 17.27 8.00
CA GLN A 344 -53.95 16.98 8.36
C GLN A 344 -54.66 18.07 9.20
N ARG A 345 -54.05 19.23 9.41
CA ARG A 345 -54.78 20.43 9.84
C ARG A 345 -54.50 21.63 8.94
N HIS A 346 -55.47 21.85 8.05
CA HIS A 346 -55.67 23.01 7.17
C HIS A 346 -54.83 23.08 5.88
N PRO A 347 -55.47 23.44 4.75
CA PRO A 347 -54.83 23.52 3.44
C PRO A 347 -53.82 24.68 3.39
N PRO A 348 -52.73 24.54 2.62
CA PRO A 348 -51.68 25.56 2.49
C PRO A 348 -52.19 26.79 1.73
N THR A 349 -51.85 28.00 2.22
CA THR A 349 -52.03 29.27 1.51
C THR A 349 -50.90 29.51 0.51
N LYS A 350 -51.21 30.28 -0.55
CA LYS A 350 -50.49 30.38 -1.84
C LYS A 350 -49.03 30.87 -1.85
N GLU A 351 -48.35 31.02 -0.70
CA GLU A 351 -46.98 31.56 -0.64
C GLU A 351 -45.93 30.63 -0.01
N GLY A 352 -46.26 29.37 0.29
CA GLY A 352 -45.24 28.37 0.67
C GLY A 352 -44.47 28.67 1.97
N TYR A 353 -44.94 29.61 2.78
CA TYR A 353 -44.41 29.91 4.11
C TYR A 353 -45.31 29.30 5.17
N PHE A 354 -44.73 28.51 6.08
CA PHE A 354 -45.37 28.13 7.32
C PHE A 354 -45.24 29.28 8.34
N PRO A 355 -46.33 29.77 8.95
CA PRO A 355 -46.22 30.76 10.01
C PRO A 355 -45.59 30.11 11.24
N VAL A 356 -44.50 30.72 11.72
CA VAL A 356 -43.90 30.38 13.02
C VAL A 356 -44.92 30.73 14.10
N ASN A 357 -45.19 29.78 14.99
CA ASN A 357 -46.14 29.96 16.09
C ASN A 357 -45.54 30.94 17.11
N GLU A 358 -46.23 32.04 17.44
CA GLU A 358 -45.79 33.10 18.36
C GLU A 358 -45.49 32.64 19.81
N LYS A 359 -45.61 31.33 20.10
CA LYS A 359 -45.27 30.75 21.41
C LYS A 359 -43.85 30.19 21.52
N GLU A 360 -43.07 30.15 20.43
CA GLU A 360 -41.68 29.65 20.45
C GLU A 360 -40.60 30.75 20.36
N SER A 361 -40.98 32.04 20.33
CA SER A 361 -40.01 33.15 20.30
C SER A 361 -39.58 33.66 21.68
N ASN A 362 -39.92 32.94 22.76
CA ASN A 362 -39.48 33.27 24.11
C ASN A 362 -38.71 32.09 24.71
N CYS A 363 -37.47 31.91 24.28
CA CYS A 363 -36.40 31.27 25.04
C CYS A 363 -35.04 31.85 24.63
#